data_AF-A0A6G1X9D9-F1
#
_entry.id   AF-A0A6G1X9D9-F1
#
_cell.length_a   1.000
_cell.length_b   1.000
_cell.length_c   1.000
_cell.angle_alpha   90.00
_cell.angle_beta   90.00
_cell.angle_gamma   90.00
#
_symmetry.space_group_name_H-M   'P 1'
#
loop_
_entity.id
_entity.type
_entity.pdbx_description
1 polymer ?
#
loop_
_entity_poly.entity_id
_entity_poly.type
_entity_poly.pdbx_seq_one_letter_code
_entity_poly.pdbx_strand_id
1 'polypeptide(L)'
;MSDKDRPFPCIPATIGFSLNHLRYGFIGDPRKHTTILELSSLLKTFTEVSRNIGNYASLIVFYEIPVDMKNNYSVEQYEQLFWYQLNELAAIDDEIWPEEIPTDPHRPLWEFCFHGEKYFMFCATPAHTNRRSRHFNTMMLAITPRWVLKEFNKSQNQAKRIKERIRRRLSQYDSISVHPDLNSYGAEDNFEWRQYFIRDDDTSLSKCPFHQFLNIWK
;
A
#
# COMPACT_ATOMS: atom_id res chain seq x y z
N MET A 1 4.60 -0.48 17.13
CA MET A 1 3.43 -1.40 17.05
C MET A 1 3.07 -2.07 18.38
N SER A 2 3.86 -1.87 19.45
CA SER A 2 3.64 -2.43 20.80
C SER A 2 3.09 -1.42 21.82
N ASP A 3 2.83 -0.17 21.40
CA ASP A 3 2.23 0.85 22.25
C ASP A 3 0.84 0.41 22.71
N LYS A 4 0.66 0.31 24.03
CA LYS A 4 -0.59 -0.15 24.66
C LYS A 4 -1.57 1.00 24.89
N ASP A 5 -1.07 2.21 25.04
CA ASP A 5 -1.87 3.42 25.31
C ASP A 5 -2.42 4.01 24.01
N ARG A 6 -1.64 3.91 22.93
CA ARG A 6 -2.03 4.31 21.57
C ARG A 6 -1.81 3.14 20.60
N PRO A 7 -2.66 2.10 20.65
CA PRO A 7 -2.49 0.93 19.80
C PRO A 7 -2.62 1.29 18.33
N PHE A 8 -1.67 0.80 17.52
CA PHE A 8 -1.71 1.03 16.08
C PHE A 8 -3.04 0.53 15.47
N PRO A 9 -3.70 1.32 14.59
CA PRO A 9 -5.05 0.99 14.12
C PRO A 9 -5.14 -0.30 13.31
N CYS A 10 -4.13 -0.63 12.50
CA CYS A 10 -4.16 -1.80 11.63
C CYS A 10 -3.92 -3.10 12.41
N ILE A 11 -5.01 -3.77 12.78
CA ILE A 11 -4.98 -5.04 13.51
C ILE A 11 -4.21 -6.15 12.76
N PRO A 12 -4.46 -6.41 11.45
CA PRO A 12 -3.69 -7.40 10.69
C PRO A 12 -2.19 -7.14 10.72
N ALA A 13 -1.76 -5.88 10.61
CA ALA A 13 -0.34 -5.53 10.69
C ALA A 13 0.24 -5.82 12.10
N THR A 14 -0.49 -5.51 13.18
CA THR A 14 -0.04 -5.85 14.53
C THR A 14 0.07 -7.36 14.77
N ILE A 15 -0.83 -8.15 14.17
CA ILE A 15 -0.77 -9.61 14.21
C ILE A 15 0.44 -10.10 13.43
N GLY A 16 0.61 -9.64 12.18
CA GLY A 16 1.76 -9.98 11.34
C GLY A 16 3.10 -9.66 12.03
N PHE A 17 3.21 -8.52 12.71
CA PHE A 17 4.37 -8.18 13.53
C PHE A 17 4.59 -9.19 14.66
N SER A 18 3.54 -9.49 15.46
CA SER A 18 3.65 -10.41 16.59
C SER A 18 4.00 -11.85 16.20
N LEU A 19 3.59 -12.27 15.00
CA LEU A 19 3.85 -13.61 14.45
C LEU A 19 5.15 -13.68 13.63
N ASN A 20 5.93 -12.60 13.55
CA ASN A 20 7.13 -12.53 12.71
C ASN A 20 6.85 -12.78 11.20
N HIS A 21 5.67 -12.38 10.73
CA HIS A 21 5.25 -12.51 9.33
C HIS A 21 5.63 -11.30 8.46
N LEU A 22 6.17 -10.24 9.04
CA LEU A 22 6.62 -9.08 8.27
C LEU A 22 8.02 -9.34 7.69
N ARG A 23 8.28 -8.82 6.50
CA ARG A 23 9.63 -8.69 5.93
C ARG A 23 9.95 -7.22 5.74
N TYR A 24 11.23 -6.88 5.81
CA TYR A 24 11.67 -5.50 5.81
C TYR A 24 12.68 -5.27 4.69
N GLY A 25 12.50 -4.19 3.95
CA GLY A 25 13.43 -3.72 2.94
C GLY A 25 13.82 -2.27 3.21
N PHE A 26 15.05 -1.91 2.86
CA PHE A 26 15.57 -0.56 2.96
C PHE A 26 16.18 -0.21 1.61
N ILE A 27 15.73 0.88 1.01
CA ILE A 27 16.09 1.30 -0.35
C ILE A 27 16.42 2.79 -0.39
N GLY A 28 17.03 3.23 -1.48
CA GLY A 28 17.57 4.58 -1.61
C GLY A 28 16.52 5.69 -1.82
N ASP A 29 17.01 6.82 -2.33
CA ASP A 29 16.21 8.01 -2.65
C ASP A 29 15.12 7.67 -3.68
N PRO A 30 13.82 7.84 -3.37
CA PRO A 30 12.73 7.49 -4.27
C PRO A 30 12.75 8.29 -5.59
N ARG A 31 13.51 9.38 -5.69
CA ARG A 31 13.67 10.17 -6.92
C ARG A 31 14.63 9.53 -7.93
N LYS A 32 15.39 8.50 -7.52
CA LYS A 32 16.41 7.85 -8.36
C LYS A 32 15.86 6.57 -8.99
N HIS A 33 16.14 6.37 -10.27
CA HIS A 33 15.75 5.15 -10.98
C HIS A 33 16.40 3.87 -10.38
N THR A 34 17.61 3.97 -9.80
CA THR A 34 18.25 2.82 -9.12
C THR A 34 17.39 2.28 -7.98
N THR A 35 16.65 3.14 -7.30
CA THR A 35 15.73 2.76 -6.21
C THR A 35 14.54 1.92 -6.72
N ILE A 36 14.11 2.13 -7.97
CA ILE A 36 13.10 1.27 -8.62
C ILE A 36 13.64 -0.15 -8.77
N LEU A 37 14.91 -0.29 -9.17
CA LEU A 37 15.56 -1.60 -9.32
C LEU A 37 15.70 -2.33 -7.97
N GLU A 38 16.04 -1.58 -6.91
CA GLU A 38 16.09 -2.12 -5.54
C GLU A 38 14.70 -2.60 -5.08
N LEU A 39 13.66 -1.78 -5.30
CA LEU A 39 12.29 -2.14 -4.96
C LEU A 39 11.80 -3.37 -5.76
N SER A 40 12.09 -3.40 -7.06
CA SER A 40 11.80 -4.54 -7.94
C SER A 40 12.45 -5.81 -7.42
N SER A 41 13.75 -5.77 -7.09
CA SER A 41 14.46 -6.93 -6.54
C SER A 41 13.85 -7.42 -5.23
N LEU A 42 13.53 -6.50 -4.30
CA LEU A 42 12.90 -6.87 -3.03
C LEU A 42 11.51 -7.47 -3.23
N LEU A 43 10.71 -6.90 -4.13
CA LEU A 43 9.35 -7.36 -4.37
C LEU A 43 9.34 -8.71 -5.09
N LYS A 44 10.24 -8.96 -6.06
CA LYS A 44 10.44 -10.29 -6.69
C LYS A 44 10.75 -11.35 -5.63
N THR A 45 11.80 -11.13 -4.82
CA THR A 45 12.16 -12.06 -3.74
C THR A 45 11.01 -12.25 -2.75
N PHE A 46 10.31 -11.18 -2.38
CA PHE A 46 9.16 -11.30 -1.49
C PHE A 46 8.03 -12.13 -2.11
N THR A 47 7.67 -11.92 -3.38
CA THR A 47 6.66 -12.71 -4.09
C THR A 47 6.95 -14.21 -3.95
N GLU A 48 8.18 -14.62 -4.26
CA GLU A 48 8.65 -16.02 -4.26
C GLU A 48 8.50 -16.68 -2.88
N VAL A 49 8.81 -15.97 -1.81
CA VAL A 49 8.84 -16.55 -0.45
C VAL A 49 7.58 -16.27 0.36
N SER A 50 6.73 -15.34 -0.07
CA SER A 50 5.61 -14.77 0.72
C SER A 50 4.68 -15.83 1.32
N ARG A 51 4.35 -16.88 0.56
CA ARG A 51 3.45 -17.96 0.99
C ARG A 51 4.02 -18.83 2.09
N ASN A 52 5.35 -18.88 2.22
CA ASN A 52 6.05 -19.64 3.26
C ASN A 52 6.24 -18.83 4.56
N ILE A 53 5.88 -17.55 4.57
CA ILE A 53 6.04 -16.68 5.73
C ILE A 53 4.87 -16.84 6.73
N GLY A 54 3.64 -16.92 6.22
CA GLY A 54 2.43 -17.09 7.01
C GLY A 54 1.26 -16.20 6.58
N ASN A 55 0.09 -16.42 7.20
CA ASN A 55 -1.20 -15.84 6.80
C ASN A 55 -1.34 -14.31 6.94
N TYR A 56 -0.30 -13.62 7.41
CA TYR A 56 -0.26 -12.16 7.59
C TYR A 56 1.01 -11.57 6.97
N ALA A 57 1.50 -12.18 5.89
CA ALA A 57 2.72 -11.76 5.21
C ALA A 57 2.55 -10.37 4.58
N SER A 58 3.48 -9.47 4.89
CA SER A 58 3.61 -8.17 4.21
C SER A 58 5.08 -7.79 4.12
N LEU A 59 5.46 -7.14 3.02
CA LEU A 59 6.75 -6.49 2.86
C LEU A 59 6.62 -5.03 3.28
N ILE A 60 7.45 -4.60 4.22
CA ILE A 60 7.52 -3.22 4.70
C ILE A 60 8.81 -2.62 4.17
N VAL A 61 8.70 -1.66 3.26
CA VAL A 61 9.84 -1.02 2.60
C VAL A 61 10.00 0.40 3.11
N PHE A 62 11.21 0.73 3.57
CA PHE A 62 11.57 2.07 4.01
C PHE A 62 12.49 2.72 3.00
N TYR A 63 12.14 3.91 2.55
CA TYR A 63 12.99 4.71 1.68
C TYR A 63 13.97 5.53 2.51
N GLU A 64 15.18 5.71 2.01
CA GLU A 64 16.05 6.79 2.43
C GLU A 64 15.60 8.08 1.74
N ILE A 65 14.99 9.00 2.50
CA ILE A 65 14.58 10.30 1.95
C ILE A 65 15.59 11.39 2.35
N PRO A 66 16.05 12.22 1.40
CA PRO A 66 16.90 13.36 1.71
C PRO A 66 16.21 14.40 2.62
N VAL A 67 17.01 15.15 3.39
CA VAL A 67 16.51 16.09 4.41
C VAL A 67 15.64 17.19 3.80
N ASP A 68 16.00 17.69 2.61
CA ASP A 68 15.21 18.65 1.85
C ASP A 68 13.81 18.11 1.55
N MET A 69 13.73 16.84 1.12
CA MET A 69 12.47 16.18 0.82
C MET A 69 11.64 15.99 2.09
N LYS A 70 12.26 15.49 3.17
CA LYS A 70 11.57 15.29 4.45
C LYS A 70 10.91 16.56 4.98
N ASN A 71 11.56 17.71 4.82
CA ASN A 71 11.10 18.98 5.37
C ASN A 71 10.15 19.75 4.44
N ASN A 72 10.26 19.56 3.13
CA ASN A 72 9.59 20.44 2.16
C ASN A 72 8.52 19.74 1.31
N TYR A 73 8.49 18.40 1.25
CA TYR A 73 7.48 17.71 0.44
C TYR A 73 6.10 17.76 1.10
N SER A 74 5.10 18.17 0.33
CA SER A 74 3.68 18.02 0.69
C SER A 74 3.22 16.57 0.51
N VAL A 75 2.04 16.26 1.05
CA VAL A 75 1.40 14.94 0.93
C VAL A 75 1.15 14.58 -0.53
N GLU A 76 0.74 15.54 -1.36
CA GLU A 76 0.50 15.38 -2.80
C GLU A 76 1.81 15.12 -3.56
N GLN A 77 2.93 15.73 -3.16
CA GLN A 77 4.23 15.43 -3.77
C GLN A 77 4.69 14.01 -3.45
N TYR A 78 4.43 13.52 -2.24
CA TYR A 78 4.60 12.10 -1.93
C TYR A 78 3.62 11.19 -2.69
N GLU A 79 2.38 11.63 -2.93
CA GLU A 79 1.40 10.89 -3.75
C GLU A 79 1.88 10.74 -5.19
N GLN A 80 2.38 11.82 -5.80
CA GLN A 80 2.97 11.80 -7.14
C GLN A 80 4.16 10.84 -7.21
N LEU A 81 5.04 10.90 -6.21
CA LEU A 81 6.19 10.01 -6.13
C LEU A 81 5.78 8.55 -5.95
N PHE A 82 4.78 8.27 -5.10
CA PHE A 82 4.21 6.94 -4.93
C PHE A 82 3.71 6.37 -6.27
N TRP A 83 2.94 7.15 -7.03
CA TRP A 83 2.47 6.72 -8.35
C TRP A 83 3.60 6.57 -9.36
N TYR A 84 4.63 7.43 -9.31
CA TYR A 84 5.84 7.25 -10.11
C TYR A 84 6.51 5.90 -9.81
N GLN A 85 6.68 5.53 -8.54
CA GLN A 85 7.24 4.22 -8.17
C GLN A 85 6.45 3.06 -8.77
N LEU A 86 5.10 3.09 -8.69
CA LEU A 86 4.27 2.00 -9.22
C LEU A 86 4.31 1.91 -10.74
N ASN A 87 4.29 3.05 -11.43
CA ASN A 87 4.40 3.07 -12.89
C ASN A 87 5.75 2.53 -13.36
N GLU A 88 6.85 2.95 -12.73
CA GLU A 88 8.20 2.48 -13.08
C GLU A 88 8.39 1.00 -12.75
N LEU A 89 7.86 0.51 -11.63
CA LEU A 89 7.86 -0.92 -11.33
C LEU A 89 7.12 -1.72 -12.40
N ALA A 90 5.92 -1.30 -12.79
CA ALA A 90 5.15 -1.97 -13.84
C ALA A 90 5.85 -1.89 -15.20
N ALA A 91 6.63 -0.84 -15.46
CA ALA A 91 7.41 -0.66 -16.69
C ALA A 91 8.52 -1.71 -16.87
N ILE A 92 9.11 -2.14 -15.75
CA ILE A 92 10.26 -3.06 -15.71
C ILE A 92 9.86 -4.47 -15.25
N ASP A 93 8.56 -4.75 -15.13
CA ASP A 93 8.11 -6.09 -14.79
C ASP A 93 8.33 -7.00 -16.00
N ASP A 94 9.02 -8.12 -15.76
CA ASP A 94 9.33 -9.12 -16.77
C ASP A 94 8.18 -10.16 -16.88
N GLU A 95 7.25 -10.17 -15.94
CA GLU A 95 6.10 -11.07 -15.94
C GLU A 95 4.89 -10.45 -16.65
N ILE A 96 4.07 -11.32 -17.25
CA ILE A 96 2.82 -10.90 -17.89
C ILE A 96 1.82 -10.48 -16.81
N TRP A 97 1.15 -9.36 -17.03
CA TRP A 97 0.05 -8.92 -16.17
C TRP A 97 -1.04 -10.01 -16.09
N PRO A 98 -1.49 -10.42 -14.89
CA PRO A 98 -2.46 -11.51 -14.75
C PRO A 98 -3.74 -11.27 -15.55
N GLU A 99 -4.14 -12.24 -16.39
CA GLU A 99 -5.28 -12.12 -17.31
C GLU A 99 -6.60 -11.81 -16.59
N GLU A 100 -6.77 -12.29 -15.36
CA GLU A 100 -7.98 -12.06 -14.58
C GLU A 100 -8.07 -10.64 -13.98
N ILE A 101 -7.00 -9.84 -14.07
CA ILE A 101 -6.98 -8.47 -13.55
C ILE A 101 -7.10 -7.48 -14.71
N PRO A 102 -8.12 -6.60 -14.68
CA PRO A 102 -8.28 -5.60 -15.72
C PRO A 102 -7.05 -4.69 -15.76
N THR A 103 -6.68 -4.23 -16.95
CA THR A 103 -5.58 -3.27 -17.14
C THR A 103 -6.02 -1.83 -16.86
N ASP A 104 -7.32 -1.53 -17.01
CA ASP A 104 -7.91 -0.23 -16.71
C ASP A 104 -8.13 -0.06 -15.19
N PRO A 105 -7.49 0.93 -14.54
CA PRO A 105 -7.66 1.19 -13.11
C PRO A 105 -9.04 1.70 -12.71
N HIS A 106 -9.92 2.00 -13.66
CA HIS A 106 -11.32 2.37 -13.40
C HIS A 106 -12.26 1.15 -13.48
N ARG A 107 -11.72 -0.06 -13.29
CA ARG A 107 -12.49 -1.29 -13.12
C ARG A 107 -12.48 -1.72 -11.64
N PRO A 108 -13.61 -2.13 -11.05
CA PRO A 108 -13.69 -2.48 -9.62
C PRO A 108 -12.75 -3.60 -9.14
N LEU A 109 -12.31 -4.47 -10.06
CA LEU A 109 -11.38 -5.58 -9.79
C LEU A 109 -9.93 -5.24 -10.13
N TRP A 110 -9.63 -4.00 -10.54
CA TRP A 110 -8.26 -3.60 -10.77
C TRP A 110 -7.47 -3.62 -9.46
N GLU A 111 -6.24 -4.13 -9.55
CA GLU A 111 -5.27 -4.15 -8.48
C GLU A 111 -3.87 -4.04 -9.08
N PHE A 112 -2.95 -3.38 -8.40
CA PHE A 112 -1.55 -3.33 -8.84
C PHE A 112 -0.97 -4.74 -8.84
N CYS A 113 -0.39 -5.15 -9.97
CA CYS A 113 0.30 -6.42 -10.11
C CYS A 113 1.78 -6.19 -10.35
N PHE A 114 2.60 -7.07 -9.80
CA PHE A 114 4.03 -7.12 -10.08
C PHE A 114 4.56 -8.55 -9.89
N HIS A 115 5.40 -9.02 -10.82
CA HIS A 115 5.96 -10.36 -10.82
C HIS A 115 4.87 -11.45 -10.70
N GLY A 116 3.79 -11.30 -11.49
CA GLY A 116 2.65 -12.22 -11.53
C GLY A 116 1.74 -12.23 -10.29
N GLU A 117 2.02 -11.42 -9.26
CA GLU A 117 1.23 -11.36 -8.02
C GLU A 117 0.48 -10.04 -7.89
N LYS A 118 -0.65 -10.09 -7.20
CA LYS A 118 -1.55 -8.95 -6.94
C LYS A 118 -1.28 -8.36 -5.57
N TYR A 119 -1.17 -7.05 -5.50
CA TYR A 119 -0.76 -6.35 -4.29
C TYR A 119 -1.71 -5.23 -3.89
N PHE A 120 -2.04 -5.20 -2.60
CA PHE A 120 -2.49 -3.98 -1.97
C PHE A 120 -1.28 -3.17 -1.53
N MET A 121 -1.20 -1.94 -2.05
CA MET A 121 -0.13 -1.00 -1.75
C MET A 121 -0.61 -0.02 -0.70
N PHE A 122 0.11 0.13 0.39
CA PHE A 122 -0.15 1.18 1.39
C PHE A 122 1.07 2.10 1.47
N CYS A 123 0.84 3.41 1.46
CA CYS A 123 1.90 4.40 1.66
C CYS A 123 1.68 5.22 2.95
N ALA A 124 2.76 5.37 3.72
CA ALA A 124 2.89 6.30 4.83
C ALA A 124 4.04 7.29 4.57
N THR A 125 3.91 8.52 5.04
CA THR A 125 4.86 9.60 4.74
C THR A 125 5.07 10.50 5.96
N PRO A 126 6.19 11.25 6.04
CA PRO A 126 6.41 12.20 7.13
C PRO A 126 5.47 13.41 7.05
N ALA A 127 4.90 13.70 5.87
CA ALA A 127 4.02 14.84 5.65
C ALA A 127 2.60 14.64 6.21
N HIS A 128 2.19 13.41 6.52
CA HIS A 128 0.90 13.16 7.19
C HIS A 128 0.98 13.60 8.65
N THR A 129 0.09 14.49 9.06
CA THR A 129 0.03 15.03 10.43
C THR A 129 -1.32 14.80 11.08
N ASN A 130 -2.41 14.90 10.30
CA ASN A 130 -3.77 14.69 10.78
C ASN A 130 -4.12 13.20 10.83
N ARG A 131 -3.78 12.48 9.77
CA ARG A 131 -3.88 11.02 9.67
C ARG A 131 -2.60 10.39 10.20
N ARG A 132 -2.40 10.46 11.52
CA ARG A 132 -1.26 9.86 12.21
C ARG A 132 -1.09 8.37 11.88
N SER A 133 -2.16 7.67 11.54
CA SER A 133 -2.15 6.28 11.09
C SER A 133 -1.37 6.05 9.79
N ARG A 134 -1.14 7.11 9.01
CA ARG A 134 -0.33 7.17 7.78
C ARG A 134 0.94 8.00 7.93
N HIS A 135 1.25 8.45 9.15
CA HIS A 135 2.52 9.09 9.44
C HIS A 135 3.64 8.07 9.63
N PHE A 136 4.79 8.31 9.01
CA PHE A 136 6.04 7.63 9.32
C PHE A 136 7.23 8.56 9.14
N ASN A 137 8.35 8.31 9.84
CA ASN A 137 9.53 9.21 9.83
C ASN A 137 10.24 9.32 8.48
N THR A 138 9.87 8.47 7.52
CA THR A 138 10.28 8.44 6.12
C THR A 138 9.10 8.00 5.26
N MET A 139 9.22 8.05 3.93
CA MET A 139 8.29 7.36 3.04
C MET A 139 8.41 5.85 3.26
N MET A 140 7.28 5.19 3.50
CA MET A 140 7.22 3.76 3.80
C MET A 140 6.08 3.12 3.02
N LEU A 141 6.38 1.97 2.39
CA LEU A 141 5.38 1.12 1.77
C LEU A 141 5.10 -0.10 2.64
N ALA A 142 3.83 -0.42 2.83
CA ALA A 142 3.41 -1.74 3.28
C ALA A 142 2.73 -2.45 2.11
N ILE A 143 3.36 -3.50 1.60
CA ILE A 143 2.98 -4.22 0.39
C ILE A 143 2.44 -5.57 0.82
N THR A 144 1.15 -5.81 0.56
CA THR A 144 0.45 -7.00 1.04
C THR A 144 -0.14 -7.77 -0.13
N PRO A 145 0.21 -9.05 -0.34
CA PRO A 145 -0.39 -9.84 -1.39
C PRO A 145 -1.91 -9.98 -1.22
N ARG A 146 -2.66 -10.00 -2.32
CA ARG A 146 -4.12 -10.18 -2.28
C ARG A 146 -4.53 -11.48 -1.60
N TRP A 147 -3.73 -12.55 -1.70
CA TRP A 147 -4.04 -13.81 -1.03
C TRP A 147 -4.06 -13.67 0.50
N VAL A 148 -3.24 -12.79 1.09
CA VAL A 148 -3.26 -12.48 2.54
C VAL A 148 -4.57 -11.79 2.91
N LEU A 149 -5.02 -10.85 2.08
CA LEU A 149 -6.31 -10.19 2.29
C LEU A 149 -7.48 -11.16 2.13
N LYS A 150 -7.41 -12.10 1.18
CA LYS A 150 -8.40 -13.18 1.03
C LYS A 150 -8.42 -14.08 2.26
N GLU A 151 -7.25 -14.47 2.77
CA GLU A 151 -7.11 -15.26 3.99
C GLU A 151 -7.78 -14.57 5.18
N PHE A 152 -7.48 -13.29 5.39
CA PHE A 152 -8.10 -12.48 6.44
C PHE A 152 -9.63 -12.40 6.32
N ASN A 153 -10.17 -12.37 5.10
CA ASN A 153 -11.60 -12.29 4.85
C ASN A 153 -12.33 -13.65 4.78
N LYS A 154 -11.64 -14.80 4.94
CA LYS A 154 -12.27 -16.13 4.92
C LYS A 154 -13.42 -16.27 5.92
N SER A 155 -13.27 -15.69 7.12
CA SER A 155 -14.34 -15.61 8.12
C SER A 155 -15.00 -14.23 8.06
N GLN A 156 -16.09 -14.12 7.29
CA GLN A 156 -16.77 -12.83 7.06
C GLN A 156 -17.20 -12.14 8.37
N ASN A 157 -17.71 -12.91 9.35
CA ASN A 157 -18.13 -12.38 10.64
C ASN A 157 -16.95 -11.84 11.46
N GLN A 158 -15.82 -12.56 11.46
CA GLN A 158 -14.61 -12.11 12.14
C GLN A 158 -14.02 -10.88 11.45
N ALA A 159 -13.90 -10.91 10.12
CA ALA A 159 -13.39 -9.81 9.32
C ALA A 159 -14.22 -8.55 9.51
N LYS A 160 -15.56 -8.64 9.54
CA LYS A 160 -16.46 -7.52 9.82
C LYS A 160 -16.19 -6.89 11.19
N ARG A 161 -16.14 -7.71 12.25
CA ARG A 161 -15.83 -7.24 13.62
C ARG A 161 -14.46 -6.58 13.70
N ILE A 162 -13.45 -7.13 13.02
CA ILE A 162 -12.11 -6.54 12.99
C ILE A 162 -12.12 -5.21 12.22
N LYS A 163 -12.79 -5.12 11.07
CA LYS A 163 -12.94 -3.87 10.31
C LYS A 163 -13.62 -2.77 11.12
N GLU A 164 -14.69 -3.09 11.85
CA GLU A 164 -15.36 -2.16 12.77
C GLU A 164 -14.41 -1.67 13.89
N ARG A 165 -13.60 -2.58 14.44
CA ARG A 165 -12.58 -2.23 15.45
C ARG A 165 -11.46 -1.36 14.87
N ILE A 166 -11.02 -1.62 13.64
CA ILE A 166 -10.05 -0.77 12.93
C ILE A 166 -10.62 0.63 12.76
N ARG A 167 -11.87 0.78 12.28
CA ARG A 167 -12.53 2.10 12.13
C ARG A 167 -12.59 2.88 13.45
N ARG A 168 -12.92 2.19 14.55
CA ARG A 168 -12.93 2.81 15.90
C ARG A 168 -11.53 3.23 16.37
N ARG A 169 -10.50 2.44 16.07
CA ARG A 169 -9.11 2.81 16.40
C ARG A 169 -8.66 4.01 15.56
N LEU A 170 -8.99 4.05 14.27
CA LEU A 170 -8.68 5.18 13.40
C LEU A 170 -9.28 6.48 13.95
N SER A 171 -10.55 6.49 14.34
CA SER A 171 -11.19 7.70 14.90
C SER A 171 -10.59 8.18 16.24
N GLN A 172 -9.86 7.33 16.95
CA GLN A 172 -9.14 7.69 18.18
C GLN A 172 -7.67 8.04 17.91
N TYR A 173 -7.11 7.47 16.85
CA TYR A 173 -5.70 7.58 16.50
C TYR A 173 -5.43 8.76 15.57
N ASP A 174 -6.34 9.11 14.68
CA ASP A 174 -6.22 10.27 13.79
C ASP A 174 -6.92 11.50 14.40
N SER A 175 -6.50 12.70 14.03
CA SER A 175 -7.18 13.95 14.43
C SER A 175 -8.29 14.35 13.46
N ILE A 176 -8.48 13.59 12.38
CA ILE A 176 -9.49 13.79 11.33
C ILE A 176 -10.36 12.53 11.19
N SER A 177 -11.56 12.68 10.63
CA SER A 177 -12.47 11.57 10.31
C SER A 177 -11.85 10.56 9.37
N VAL A 178 -12.35 9.32 9.40
CA VAL A 178 -11.96 8.26 8.47
C VAL A 178 -12.22 8.72 7.03
N HIS A 179 -11.22 8.59 6.16
CA HIS A 179 -11.32 9.02 4.76
C HIS A 179 -12.45 8.28 4.01
N PRO A 180 -13.23 8.96 3.15
CA PRO A 180 -14.36 8.37 2.43
C PRO A 180 -13.98 7.21 1.49
N ASP A 181 -12.79 7.24 0.89
CA ASP A 181 -12.32 6.17 -0.01
C ASP A 181 -11.96 4.85 0.72
N LEU A 182 -11.92 4.79 2.06
CA LEU A 182 -11.61 3.55 2.79
C LEU A 182 -12.79 2.56 2.80
N ASN A 183 -12.92 1.85 1.69
CA ASN A 183 -14.03 0.96 1.36
C ASN A 183 -13.61 -0.52 1.23
N SER A 184 -14.51 -1.38 0.76
CA SER A 184 -14.23 -2.81 0.55
C SER A 184 -13.89 -3.08 -0.92
N TYR A 185 -12.86 -3.88 -1.16
CA TYR A 185 -12.46 -4.32 -2.49
C TYR A 185 -13.62 -4.93 -3.29
N GLY A 186 -13.73 -4.56 -4.57
CA GLY A 186 -14.72 -5.11 -5.51
C GLY A 186 -16.14 -4.57 -5.38
N ALA A 187 -16.40 -3.55 -4.54
CA ALA A 187 -17.67 -2.83 -4.55
C ALA A 187 -17.80 -2.00 -5.85
N GLU A 188 -18.99 -1.94 -6.44
CA GLU A 188 -19.22 -1.34 -7.78
C GLU A 188 -18.73 0.12 -7.88
N ASP A 189 -18.88 0.89 -6.79
CA ASP A 189 -18.45 2.29 -6.71
C ASP A 189 -17.08 2.49 -6.01
N ASN A 190 -16.31 1.41 -5.81
CA ASN A 190 -15.00 1.47 -5.16
C ASN A 190 -13.89 1.02 -6.09
N PHE A 191 -12.90 1.90 -6.29
CA PHE A 191 -11.68 1.57 -7.01
C PHE A 191 -10.54 1.36 -6.01
N GLU A 192 -9.93 0.18 -6.03
CA GLU A 192 -8.93 -0.20 -5.01
C GLU A 192 -7.76 0.78 -4.94
N TRP A 193 -7.34 1.34 -6.08
CA TRP A 193 -6.24 2.31 -6.17
C TRP A 193 -6.44 3.56 -5.31
N ARG A 194 -7.70 3.98 -5.08
CA ARG A 194 -8.02 5.13 -4.23
C ARG A 194 -7.63 4.93 -2.77
N GLN A 195 -7.48 3.67 -2.35
CA GLN A 195 -7.10 3.33 -0.98
C GLN A 195 -5.59 3.26 -0.79
N TYR A 196 -4.82 3.19 -1.89
CA TYR A 196 -3.39 2.94 -1.82
C TYR A 196 -2.64 4.11 -1.18
N PHE A 197 -2.95 5.31 -1.66
CA PHE A 197 -2.50 6.57 -1.09
C PHE A 197 -3.73 7.37 -0.67
N ILE A 198 -3.77 7.82 0.58
CA ILE A 198 -4.85 8.65 1.12
C ILE A 198 -4.19 9.93 1.63
N ARG A 199 -4.70 11.07 1.21
CA ARG A 199 -4.18 12.38 1.60
C ARG A 199 -4.48 12.70 3.06
N ASP A 200 -3.85 13.74 3.58
CA ASP A 200 -4.00 14.18 4.97
C ASP A 200 -5.25 15.06 5.21
N ASP A 201 -6.11 15.14 4.19
CA ASP A 201 -7.46 15.71 4.18
C ASP A 201 -8.44 14.71 3.54
N ASP A 202 -9.66 15.13 3.18
CA ASP A 202 -10.67 14.28 2.52
C ASP A 202 -10.67 14.39 0.98
N THR A 203 -9.64 15.01 0.40
CA THR A 203 -9.50 15.12 -1.06
C THR A 203 -8.88 13.88 -1.67
N SER A 204 -9.17 13.64 -2.94
CA SER A 204 -8.69 12.47 -3.68
C SER A 204 -8.51 12.81 -5.15
N LEU A 205 -7.68 12.04 -5.84
CA LEU A 205 -7.54 12.17 -7.28
C LEU A 205 -8.83 11.77 -7.99
N SER A 206 -9.20 12.51 -9.03
CA SER A 206 -10.38 12.21 -9.85
C SER A 206 -10.16 11.01 -10.79
N LYS A 207 -8.91 10.74 -11.17
CA LYS A 207 -8.49 9.67 -12.07
C LYS A 207 -7.24 8.98 -11.53
N CYS A 208 -7.13 7.67 -11.74
CA CYS A 208 -5.92 6.93 -11.38
C CYS A 208 -4.71 7.41 -12.21
N PRO A 209 -3.56 7.76 -11.59
CA PRO A 209 -2.32 8.07 -12.31
C PRO A 209 -1.54 6.83 -12.77
N PHE A 210 -2.07 5.63 -12.55
CA PHE A 210 -1.48 4.42 -13.08
C PHE A 210 -1.75 4.34 -14.58
N HIS A 211 -0.65 4.31 -15.32
CA HIS A 211 -0.61 4.09 -16.75
C HIS A 211 0.22 2.83 -16.92
N GLN A 212 -0.42 1.67 -16.84
CA GLN A 212 0.16 0.49 -17.46
C GLN A 212 0.46 0.92 -18.88
N PHE A 213 1.73 0.88 -19.29
CA PHE A 213 2.14 1.29 -20.62
C PHE A 213 1.09 0.79 -21.59
N LEU A 214 0.48 1.72 -22.32
CA LEU A 214 -0.40 1.39 -23.43
C LEU A 214 0.50 0.60 -24.40
N ASN A 215 0.63 -0.71 -24.18
CA ASN A 215 1.18 -1.68 -25.13
C ASN A 215 0.13 -1.83 -26.24
N ILE A 216 -0.11 -0.71 -26.91
CA ILE A 216 -0.43 -0.67 -28.31
C ILE A 216 0.96 -0.77 -28.93
N TRP A 217 1.25 -1.89 -29.58
CA TRP A 217 2.49 -2.20 -30.32
C TRP A 217 3.65 -2.86 -29.53
N LYS A 218 3.57 -4.19 -29.39
CA LYS A 218 4.56 -5.12 -29.94
C LYS A 218 3.86 -6.37 -30.45
#